data_AF-A0A2C1ZAQ5-F1
#
_entry.id   AF-A0A2C1ZAQ5-F1
#
_cell.length_a   1.000
_cell.length_b   1.000
_cell.length_c   1.000
_cell.angle_alpha   90.00
_cell.angle_beta   90.00
_cell.angle_gamma   90.00
#
_symmetry.space_group_name_H-M   'P 1'
#
loop_
_entity.id
_entity.type
_entity.pdbx_description
1 polymer ?
#
loop_
_entity_poly.entity_id
_entity_poly.type
_entity_poly.pdbx_seq_one_letter_code
_entity_poly.pdbx_strand_id
1 'polypeptide(L)'
;MNRTEIITYLTNKIPDYSSEANIDKHVLQFCTHVFPFLQRGRLHPFIENLVNAINEIEQAIPGYAKKTIDWISSIDKNHFEQVIQIFGEIIVLRKLVSIAVPNTITLEPSAAQNGKNPEFRALVDDTYIAIEVKTASLFDFSNERQNGLQITAQLNSLDYNLLQQTGKIVNSRSLKVKDYLLSAEEKFEQYKGNQEYKDDLRLLFIIWDDYINEPLSALANPNCGLLTDNSFYQQSRFKNVDGVVLIRHIHQFFRNLQYGEIVDYGKKGVHDSFDYVNPAISAVYVQNPLGREVPHEKIIKFDADPIEEFSDFHVAEYQPTDFIDWQRGLSLSGLYSLPEEFRNKIISFFINAPTERDPKSYRDISLFDNVSIDKVYANLIHKTSDKKQIERGLFESINIAIYARKRSSKDNLGSLAKETERRTRNDSILRNIYLRNYSLTLDEKCPCCSEELFKDCCFKKLKFFKYQNNYNL
;
A
#
# COMPACT_ATOMS: atom_id res chain seq x y z
N MET A 1 -11.41 -0.70 -26.77
CA MET A 1 -11.43 0.77 -26.75
C MET A 1 -10.01 1.29 -26.91
N ASN A 2 -9.78 2.35 -27.67
CA ASN A 2 -8.48 3.02 -27.72
C ASN A 2 -8.34 4.06 -26.58
N ARG A 3 -7.12 4.57 -26.36
CA ARG A 3 -6.82 5.55 -25.29
C ARG A 3 -7.76 6.76 -25.27
N THR A 4 -8.07 7.35 -26.42
CA THR A 4 -8.96 8.52 -26.51
C THR A 4 -10.38 8.16 -26.10
N GLU A 5 -10.89 7.02 -26.57
CA GLU A 5 -12.21 6.50 -26.18
C GLU A 5 -12.28 6.23 -24.67
N ILE A 6 -11.22 5.70 -24.07
CA ILE A 6 -11.11 5.46 -22.62
C ILE A 6 -11.20 6.78 -21.85
N ILE A 7 -10.45 7.82 -22.25
CA ILE A 7 -10.50 9.16 -21.63
C ILE A 7 -11.92 9.73 -21.70
N THR A 8 -12.53 9.71 -22.89
CA THR A 8 -13.89 10.23 -23.10
C THR A 8 -14.90 9.45 -22.27
N TYR A 9 -14.80 8.12 -22.24
CA TYR A 9 -15.72 7.27 -21.50
C TYR A 9 -15.62 7.49 -19.99
N LEU A 10 -14.41 7.51 -19.44
CA LEU A 10 -14.14 7.84 -18.03
C LEU A 10 -14.70 9.22 -17.67
N THR A 11 -14.40 10.23 -18.49
CA THR A 11 -14.86 11.61 -18.27
C THR A 11 -16.37 11.71 -18.22
N ASN A 12 -17.07 10.98 -19.08
CA ASN A 12 -18.54 10.98 -19.13
C ASN A 12 -19.18 10.19 -17.98
N LYS A 13 -18.47 9.22 -17.41
CA LYS A 13 -18.96 8.35 -16.34
C LYS A 13 -18.76 8.94 -14.95
N ILE A 14 -17.66 9.65 -14.73
CA ILE A 14 -17.43 10.36 -13.46
C ILE A 14 -18.37 11.57 -13.40
N PRO A 15 -19.22 11.71 -12.36
CA PRO A 15 -20.16 12.83 -12.25
C PRO A 15 -19.41 14.16 -12.21
N ASP A 16 -19.87 15.19 -12.94
CA ASP A 16 -19.33 16.55 -12.84
C ASP A 16 -20.06 17.38 -11.77
N TYR A 17 -19.72 18.67 -11.62
CA TYR A 17 -20.34 19.57 -10.64
C TYR A 17 -21.49 20.42 -11.25
N SER A 18 -22.18 19.89 -12.26
CA SER A 18 -23.30 20.59 -12.92
C SER A 18 -24.59 20.64 -12.08
N SER A 19 -24.68 19.82 -11.03
CA SER A 19 -25.79 19.78 -10.07
C SER A 19 -25.30 19.72 -8.63
N GLU A 20 -26.05 20.30 -7.68
CA GLU A 20 -25.71 20.24 -6.25
C GLU A 20 -25.62 18.80 -5.72
N ALA A 21 -26.46 17.91 -6.25
CA ALA A 21 -26.47 16.50 -5.87
C ALA A 21 -25.20 15.72 -6.28
N ASN A 22 -24.36 16.30 -7.13
CA ASN A 22 -23.11 15.69 -7.56
C ASN A 22 -21.88 16.24 -6.83
N ILE A 23 -22.01 17.24 -5.97
CA ILE A 23 -20.86 17.80 -5.23
C ILE A 23 -20.23 16.70 -4.37
N ASP A 24 -18.91 16.52 -4.49
CA ASP A 24 -18.10 15.55 -3.73
C ASP A 24 -18.57 14.09 -3.83
N LYS A 25 -19.29 13.75 -4.91
CA LYS A 25 -19.90 12.43 -5.10
C LYS A 25 -18.88 11.34 -5.45
N HIS A 26 -17.76 11.69 -6.07
CA HIS A 26 -16.77 10.71 -6.52
C HIS A 26 -15.34 11.20 -6.34
N VAL A 27 -14.43 10.31 -5.94
CA VAL A 27 -13.04 10.65 -5.61
C VAL A 27 -12.24 11.20 -6.81
N LEU A 28 -12.51 10.70 -8.02
CA LEU A 28 -11.86 11.16 -9.26
C LEU A 28 -12.46 12.44 -9.86
N GLN A 29 -13.50 13.02 -9.24
CA GLN A 29 -14.28 14.11 -9.81
C GLN A 29 -13.43 15.38 -10.06
N PHE A 30 -12.61 15.77 -9.08
CA PHE A 30 -11.69 16.89 -9.23
C PHE A 30 -10.68 16.64 -10.36
N CYS A 31 -10.03 15.48 -10.35
CA CYS A 31 -8.99 15.12 -11.31
C CYS A 31 -9.51 15.06 -12.75
N THR A 32 -10.78 14.68 -12.91
CA THR A 32 -11.42 14.51 -14.22
C THR A 32 -11.97 15.82 -14.77
N HIS A 33 -12.55 16.67 -13.93
CA HIS A 33 -13.32 17.84 -14.39
C HIS A 33 -12.69 19.19 -14.04
N VAL A 34 -12.15 19.33 -12.83
CA VAL A 34 -11.59 20.62 -12.36
C VAL A 34 -10.17 20.77 -12.84
N PHE A 35 -9.32 19.74 -12.71
CA PHE A 35 -7.92 19.85 -13.07
C PHE A 35 -7.71 20.23 -14.55
N PRO A 36 -8.41 19.63 -15.55
CA PRO A 36 -8.27 20.07 -16.94
C PRO A 36 -8.71 21.51 -17.17
N PHE A 37 -9.71 22.00 -16.43
CA PHE A 37 -10.10 23.42 -16.45
C PHE A 37 -8.98 24.33 -15.93
N LEU A 38 -8.25 23.91 -14.89
CA LEU A 38 -7.11 24.66 -14.36
C LEU A 38 -5.88 24.60 -15.30
N GLN A 39 -5.63 23.44 -15.91
CA GLN A 39 -4.39 23.13 -16.63
C GLN A 39 -4.52 23.12 -18.14
N ARG A 40 -5.48 23.85 -18.69
CA ARG A 40 -5.67 24.04 -20.14
C ARG A 40 -5.86 22.73 -20.91
N GLY A 41 -6.79 21.90 -20.44
CA GLY A 41 -7.15 20.62 -21.04
C GLY A 41 -6.19 19.47 -20.72
N ARG A 42 -5.08 19.74 -20.01
CA ARG A 42 -4.18 18.67 -19.56
C ARG A 42 -4.89 17.76 -18.56
N LEU A 43 -4.72 16.46 -18.74
CA LEU A 43 -5.19 15.48 -17.78
C LEU A 43 -4.42 15.59 -16.48
N HIS A 44 -5.09 15.28 -15.39
CA HIS A 44 -4.40 15.06 -14.12
C HIS A 44 -3.45 13.87 -14.25
N PRO A 45 -2.21 13.92 -13.70
CA PRO A 45 -1.24 12.83 -13.85
C PRO A 45 -1.80 11.46 -13.43
N PHE A 46 -2.54 11.39 -12.33
CA PHE A 46 -3.23 10.17 -11.91
C PHE A 46 -4.19 9.60 -12.97
N ILE A 47 -4.98 10.46 -13.63
CA ILE A 47 -5.95 10.04 -14.66
C ILE A 47 -5.22 9.56 -15.91
N GLU A 48 -4.15 10.25 -16.30
CA GLU A 48 -3.28 9.82 -17.40
C GLU A 48 -2.68 8.43 -17.13
N ASN A 49 -2.15 8.21 -15.93
CA ASN A 49 -1.59 6.93 -15.51
C ASN A 49 -2.65 5.80 -15.51
N LEU A 50 -3.83 6.06 -14.93
CA LEU A 50 -4.94 5.12 -14.92
C LEU A 50 -5.39 4.75 -16.34
N VAL A 51 -5.54 5.73 -17.23
CA VAL A 51 -5.93 5.53 -18.63
C VAL A 51 -4.89 4.71 -19.37
N ASN A 52 -3.60 4.98 -19.16
CA ASN A 52 -2.51 4.23 -19.81
C ASN A 52 -2.54 2.76 -19.36
N ALA A 53 -2.62 2.51 -18.04
CA ALA A 53 -2.72 1.16 -17.49
C ALA A 53 -3.96 0.40 -18.02
N ILE A 54 -5.14 1.03 -18.01
CA ILE A 54 -6.35 0.43 -18.57
C ILE A 54 -6.21 0.17 -20.07
N ASN A 55 -5.61 1.09 -20.83
CA ASN A 55 -5.41 0.93 -22.28
C ASN A 55 -4.48 -0.26 -22.59
N GLU A 56 -3.40 -0.44 -21.84
CA GLU A 56 -2.49 -1.58 -21.97
C GLU A 56 -3.22 -2.91 -21.70
N ILE A 57 -4.00 -2.97 -20.62
CA ILE A 57 -4.79 -4.17 -20.30
C ILE A 57 -5.86 -4.42 -21.38
N GLU A 58 -6.54 -3.37 -21.86
CA GLU A 58 -7.57 -3.47 -22.91
C GLU A 58 -7.02 -4.03 -24.23
N GLN A 59 -5.74 -3.81 -24.56
CA GLN A 59 -5.12 -4.44 -25.74
C GLN A 59 -4.97 -5.96 -25.58
N ALA A 60 -4.74 -6.43 -24.36
CA ALA A 60 -4.62 -7.87 -24.07
C ALA A 60 -5.98 -8.52 -23.77
N ILE A 61 -6.93 -7.76 -23.22
CA ILE A 61 -8.24 -8.24 -22.75
C ILE A 61 -9.34 -7.26 -23.21
N PRO A 62 -9.82 -7.39 -24.45
CA PRO A 62 -10.83 -6.48 -24.99
C PRO A 62 -12.11 -6.42 -24.15
N GLY A 63 -12.60 -5.21 -23.88
CA GLY A 63 -13.78 -4.96 -23.06
C GLY A 63 -13.50 -4.71 -21.58
N TYR A 64 -12.25 -4.92 -21.12
CA TYR A 64 -11.84 -4.61 -19.76
C TYR A 64 -12.08 -3.15 -19.39
N ALA A 65 -11.69 -2.21 -20.27
CA ALA A 65 -11.77 -0.78 -20.01
C ALA A 65 -13.18 -0.33 -19.65
N LYS A 66 -14.17 -0.77 -20.43
CA LYS A 66 -15.58 -0.43 -20.19
C LYS A 66 -16.06 -0.97 -18.85
N LYS A 67 -15.85 -2.27 -18.59
CA LYS A 67 -16.26 -2.94 -17.35
C LYS A 67 -15.67 -2.24 -16.11
N THR A 68 -14.37 -1.96 -16.15
CA THR A 68 -13.63 -1.36 -15.03
C THR A 68 -14.03 0.09 -14.79
N ILE A 69 -14.19 0.89 -15.85
CA ILE A 69 -14.68 2.29 -15.71
C ILE A 69 -16.11 2.31 -15.17
N ASP A 70 -16.98 1.43 -15.67
CA ASP A 70 -18.36 1.31 -15.15
C ASP A 70 -18.35 1.02 -13.65
N TRP A 71 -17.49 0.09 -13.21
CA TRP A 71 -17.35 -0.24 -11.79
C TRP A 71 -16.82 0.94 -10.98
N ILE A 72 -15.68 1.54 -11.37
CA ILE A 72 -15.11 2.72 -10.70
C ILE A 72 -16.17 3.80 -10.53
N SER A 73 -16.86 4.17 -11.61
CA SER A 73 -17.83 5.26 -11.62
C SER A 73 -19.07 5.02 -10.75
N SER A 74 -19.37 3.76 -10.43
CA SER A 74 -20.51 3.38 -9.59
C SER A 74 -20.25 3.56 -8.10
N ILE A 75 -18.99 3.75 -7.69
CA ILE A 75 -18.57 3.80 -6.29
C ILE A 75 -18.57 5.26 -5.81
N ASP A 76 -19.36 5.51 -4.76
CA ASP A 76 -19.41 6.82 -4.11
C ASP A 76 -18.11 7.15 -3.37
N LYS A 77 -17.78 8.43 -3.22
CA LYS A 77 -16.58 8.92 -2.50
C LYS A 77 -16.46 8.33 -1.09
N ASN A 78 -17.57 8.08 -0.39
CA ASN A 78 -17.56 7.48 0.96
C ASN A 78 -17.06 6.02 0.98
N HIS A 79 -17.02 5.36 -0.18
CA HIS A 79 -16.53 3.99 -0.35
C HIS A 79 -15.20 3.97 -1.12
N PHE A 80 -14.37 5.01 -0.96
CA PHE A 80 -13.11 5.17 -1.69
C PHE A 80 -12.19 3.93 -1.59
N GLU A 81 -12.22 3.20 -0.48
CA GLU A 81 -11.51 1.93 -0.31
C GLU A 81 -11.80 0.90 -1.40
N GLN A 82 -13.04 0.84 -1.91
CA GLN A 82 -13.40 -0.06 -3.01
C GLN A 82 -12.77 0.39 -4.33
N VAL A 83 -12.62 1.69 -4.56
CA VAL A 83 -11.90 2.21 -5.73
C VAL A 83 -10.41 1.88 -5.62
N ILE A 84 -9.82 2.00 -4.42
CA ILE A 84 -8.43 1.62 -4.17
C ILE A 84 -8.20 0.11 -4.37
N GLN A 85 -9.17 -0.74 -4.00
CA GLN A 85 -9.15 -2.17 -4.32
C GLN A 85 -9.06 -2.40 -5.84
N ILE A 86 -9.92 -1.75 -6.63
CA ILE A 86 -9.88 -1.83 -8.11
C ILE A 86 -8.53 -1.34 -8.66
N PHE A 87 -7.98 -0.26 -8.10
CA PHE A 87 -6.66 0.21 -8.53
C PHE A 87 -5.56 -0.82 -8.26
N GLY A 88 -5.66 -1.52 -7.14
CA GLY A 88 -4.74 -2.61 -6.83
C GLY A 88 -4.85 -3.78 -7.81
N GLU A 89 -6.07 -4.17 -8.16
CA GLU A 89 -6.34 -5.17 -9.21
C GLU A 89 -5.76 -4.77 -10.56
N ILE A 90 -5.92 -3.50 -10.96
CA ILE A 90 -5.35 -2.95 -12.20
C ILE A 90 -3.83 -3.11 -12.21
N ILE A 91 -3.14 -2.82 -11.10
CA ILE A 91 -1.68 -2.96 -11.03
C ILE A 91 -1.24 -4.41 -11.25
N VAL A 92 -1.83 -5.34 -10.51
CA VAL A 92 -1.45 -6.76 -10.60
C VAL A 92 -1.79 -7.31 -11.97
N LEU A 93 -2.94 -6.95 -12.54
CA LEU A 93 -3.33 -7.37 -13.88
C LEU A 93 -2.44 -6.77 -14.97
N ARG A 94 -2.06 -5.48 -14.87
CA ARG A 94 -1.12 -4.86 -15.81
C ARG A 94 0.22 -5.60 -15.81
N LYS A 95 0.74 -5.95 -14.63
CA LYS A 95 1.95 -6.77 -14.51
C LYS A 95 1.75 -8.16 -15.11
N LEU A 96 0.63 -8.82 -14.82
CA LEU A 96 0.30 -10.12 -15.37
C LEU A 96 0.26 -10.10 -16.90
N VAL A 97 -0.36 -9.07 -17.50
CA VAL A 97 -0.39 -8.85 -18.96
C VAL A 97 1.02 -8.78 -19.56
N SER A 98 1.98 -8.18 -18.84
CA SER A 98 3.35 -8.05 -19.34
C SER A 98 4.17 -9.35 -19.31
N ILE A 99 3.77 -10.35 -18.52
CA ILE A 99 4.54 -11.59 -18.32
C ILE A 99 3.81 -12.86 -18.77
N ALA A 100 2.48 -12.80 -18.93
CA ALA A 100 1.67 -13.94 -19.32
C ALA A 100 1.87 -14.29 -20.80
N VAL A 101 1.69 -15.58 -21.11
CA VAL A 101 1.55 -16.04 -22.49
C VAL A 101 0.31 -15.36 -23.11
N PRO A 102 0.42 -14.77 -24.31
CA PRO A 102 -0.69 -14.07 -24.94
C PRO A 102 -1.97 -14.91 -25.03
N ASN A 103 -3.13 -14.28 -24.83
CA ASN A 103 -4.47 -14.90 -24.88
C ASN A 103 -4.75 -15.99 -23.83
N THR A 104 -3.93 -16.11 -22.78
CA THR A 104 -4.16 -17.09 -21.69
C THR A 104 -4.82 -16.50 -20.46
N ILE A 105 -4.94 -15.17 -20.39
CA ILE A 105 -5.49 -14.47 -19.24
C ILE A 105 -7.01 -14.65 -19.21
N THR A 106 -7.52 -15.13 -18.08
CA THR A 106 -8.94 -15.26 -17.77
C THR A 106 -9.26 -14.43 -16.54
N LEU A 107 -10.29 -13.58 -16.63
CA LEU A 107 -10.81 -12.82 -15.50
C LEU A 107 -11.89 -13.63 -14.79
N GLU A 108 -11.89 -13.61 -13.46
CA GLU A 108 -12.91 -14.27 -12.62
C GLU A 108 -13.14 -15.76 -13.02
N PRO A 109 -12.08 -16.58 -13.19
CA PRO A 109 -12.21 -17.95 -13.65
C PRO A 109 -13.01 -18.77 -12.64
N SER A 110 -14.09 -19.39 -13.10
CA SER A 110 -15.05 -20.05 -12.21
C SER A 110 -15.12 -21.55 -12.40
N ALA A 111 -15.21 -22.28 -11.30
CA ALA A 111 -15.50 -23.72 -11.29
C ALA A 111 -17.01 -24.03 -11.28
N ALA A 112 -17.85 -23.06 -10.89
CA ALA A 112 -19.29 -23.22 -10.78
C ALA A 112 -20.01 -21.88 -10.95
N GLN A 113 -21.21 -21.90 -11.54
CA GLN A 113 -22.03 -20.69 -11.70
C GLN A 113 -22.30 -20.04 -10.32
N ASN A 114 -21.86 -18.79 -10.14
CA ASN A 114 -21.93 -18.01 -8.90
C ASN A 114 -20.99 -18.46 -7.75
N GLY A 115 -19.94 -19.22 -8.04
CA GLY A 115 -18.88 -19.54 -7.07
C GLY A 115 -18.00 -18.35 -6.72
N LYS A 116 -17.27 -18.45 -5.60
CA LYS A 116 -16.19 -17.52 -5.26
C LYS A 116 -14.98 -17.83 -6.14
N ASN A 117 -14.49 -16.83 -6.86
CA ASN A 117 -13.42 -17.01 -7.84
C ASN A 117 -12.22 -16.14 -7.47
N PRO A 118 -10.99 -16.58 -7.79
CA PRO A 118 -9.86 -15.67 -7.82
C PRO A 118 -10.07 -14.59 -8.88
N GLU A 119 -9.40 -13.46 -8.73
CA GLU A 119 -9.54 -12.33 -9.66
C GLU A 119 -9.05 -12.70 -11.07
N PHE A 120 -7.91 -13.38 -11.16
CA PHE A 120 -7.26 -13.69 -12.45
C PHE A 120 -6.73 -15.12 -12.51
N ARG A 121 -6.59 -15.64 -13.73
CA ARG A 121 -5.76 -16.81 -14.06
C ARG A 121 -5.00 -16.51 -15.34
N ALA A 122 -3.72 -16.88 -15.42
CA ALA A 122 -2.96 -16.83 -16.67
C ALA A 122 -1.85 -17.88 -16.71
N LEU A 123 -1.38 -18.20 -17.91
CA LEU A 123 -0.19 -19.04 -18.11
C LEU A 123 1.06 -18.15 -18.08
N VAL A 124 1.99 -18.41 -17.16
CA VAL A 124 3.29 -17.72 -17.08
C VAL A 124 4.39 -18.72 -17.38
N ASP A 125 5.05 -18.52 -18.52
CA ASP A 125 5.84 -19.50 -19.26
C ASP A 125 5.07 -20.81 -19.49
N ASP A 126 5.21 -21.81 -18.61
CA ASP A 126 4.65 -23.16 -18.69
C ASP A 126 3.71 -23.53 -17.53
N THR A 127 3.48 -22.61 -16.58
CA THR A 127 2.66 -22.87 -15.39
C THR A 127 1.50 -21.88 -15.28
N TYR A 128 0.30 -22.40 -15.06
CA TYR A 128 -0.86 -21.55 -14.77
C TYR A 128 -0.79 -21.02 -13.34
N ILE A 129 -1.09 -19.73 -13.20
CA ILE A 129 -1.12 -19.03 -11.92
C ILE A 129 -2.50 -18.39 -11.77
N ALA A 130 -3.21 -18.79 -10.72
CA ALA A 130 -4.42 -18.15 -10.22
C ALA A 130 -4.06 -17.11 -9.16
N ILE A 131 -4.65 -15.92 -9.27
CA ILE A 131 -4.28 -14.75 -8.49
C ILE A 131 -5.52 -14.20 -7.79
N GLU A 132 -5.40 -14.03 -6.48
CA GLU A 132 -6.30 -13.22 -5.67
C GLU A 132 -5.62 -11.90 -5.31
N VAL A 133 -6.31 -10.77 -5.40
CA VAL A 133 -5.76 -9.46 -5.03
C VAL A 133 -6.53 -8.87 -3.86
N LYS A 134 -5.81 -8.41 -2.84
CA LYS A 134 -6.36 -7.67 -1.70
C LYS A 134 -5.61 -6.37 -1.50
N THR A 135 -6.32 -5.28 -1.39
CA THR A 135 -5.73 -3.98 -1.07
C THR A 135 -6.15 -3.54 0.33
N ALA A 136 -5.21 -3.00 1.09
CA ALA A 136 -5.45 -2.61 2.47
C ALA A 136 -6.37 -1.40 2.58
N SER A 137 -7.38 -1.50 3.45
CA SER A 137 -8.17 -0.37 3.93
C SER A 137 -7.48 0.20 5.17
N LEU A 138 -6.77 1.32 5.00
CA LEU A 138 -5.90 1.91 6.03
C LEU A 138 -6.23 3.36 6.35
N PHE A 139 -7.30 3.93 5.80
CA PHE A 139 -7.62 5.35 5.89
C PHE A 139 -7.73 5.84 7.34
N ASP A 140 -8.64 5.25 8.11
CA ASP A 140 -8.84 5.60 9.52
C ASP A 140 -7.60 5.23 10.36
N PHE A 141 -7.00 4.08 10.03
CA PHE A 141 -5.84 3.55 10.75
C PHE A 141 -4.59 4.42 10.60
N SER A 142 -4.40 5.05 9.45
CA SER A 142 -3.20 5.83 9.14
C SER A 142 -3.02 7.02 10.09
N ASN A 143 -4.13 7.64 10.53
CA ASN A 143 -4.10 8.73 11.49
C ASN A 143 -3.83 8.24 12.91
N GLU A 144 -4.32 7.04 13.26
CA GLU A 144 -4.17 6.48 14.59
C GLU A 144 -2.75 5.95 14.83
N ARG A 145 -2.19 5.22 13.86
CA ARG A 145 -0.94 4.44 13.99
C ARG A 145 0.27 5.24 14.39
N GLN A 146 0.37 6.50 14.00
CA GLN A 146 1.54 7.35 14.27
C GLN A 146 1.60 7.90 15.70
N ASN A 147 0.73 7.41 16.60
CA ASN A 147 0.63 7.90 17.96
C ASN A 147 1.04 6.83 18.98
N GLY A 148 2.16 7.07 19.67
CA GLY A 148 2.59 6.22 20.78
C GLY A 148 3.32 4.96 20.31
N LEU A 149 2.96 3.82 20.90
CA LEU A 149 3.58 2.53 20.62
C LEU A 149 2.63 1.68 19.77
N GLN A 150 3.12 1.20 18.64
CA GLN A 150 2.37 0.30 17.77
C GLN A 150 2.88 -1.13 17.92
N ILE A 151 2.01 -2.04 18.35
CA ILE A 151 2.33 -3.46 18.40
C ILE A 151 2.05 -4.07 17.02
N THR A 152 3.06 -4.68 16.40
CA THR A 152 2.97 -5.24 15.05
C THR A 152 2.81 -6.76 15.05
N ALA A 153 3.39 -7.44 16.05
CA ALA A 153 3.26 -8.88 16.27
C ALA A 153 2.14 -9.22 17.28
N GLN A 154 1.71 -10.49 17.32
CA GLN A 154 0.80 -10.99 18.35
C GLN A 154 1.61 -11.41 19.59
N LEU A 155 1.81 -10.47 20.50
CA LEU A 155 2.53 -10.70 21.76
C LEU A 155 1.66 -11.51 22.73
N ASN A 156 2.30 -12.22 23.68
CA ASN A 156 1.57 -12.86 24.78
C ASN A 156 0.91 -11.80 25.69
N SER A 157 -0.09 -12.23 26.46
CA SER A 157 -0.88 -11.31 27.29
C SER A 157 -0.05 -10.57 28.33
N LEU A 158 1.02 -11.16 28.87
CA LEU A 158 1.86 -10.52 29.87
C LEU A 158 2.66 -9.35 29.26
N ASP A 159 3.35 -9.60 28.16
CA ASP A 159 4.16 -8.60 27.45
C ASP A 159 3.28 -7.49 26.87
N TYR A 160 2.09 -7.85 26.34
CA TYR A 160 1.09 -6.90 25.90
C TYR A 160 0.61 -5.98 27.03
N ASN A 161 0.24 -6.55 28.19
CA ASN A 161 -0.21 -5.78 29.35
C ASN A 161 0.90 -4.89 29.93
N LEU A 162 2.16 -5.32 29.88
CA LEU A 162 3.29 -4.49 30.26
C LEU A 162 3.42 -3.30 29.31
N LEU A 163 3.42 -3.53 27.99
CA LEU A 163 3.50 -2.44 27.03
C LEU A 163 2.31 -1.48 27.14
N GLN A 164 1.12 -1.93 27.54
CA GLN A 164 -0.02 -1.04 27.74
C GLN A 164 0.24 0.06 28.77
N GLN A 165 1.23 -0.13 29.65
CA GLN A 165 1.66 0.89 30.60
C GLN A 165 2.37 2.08 29.93
N THR A 166 2.80 1.98 28.67
CA THR A 166 3.40 3.11 27.92
C THR A 166 2.39 4.18 27.52
N GLY A 167 1.08 3.92 27.69
CA GLY A 167 0.00 4.83 27.30
C GLY A 167 -0.77 4.32 26.09
N LYS A 168 -0.90 5.15 25.04
CA LYS A 168 -1.66 4.78 23.85
C LYS A 168 -0.93 3.67 23.08
N ILE A 169 -1.55 2.49 23.04
CA ILE A 169 -1.18 1.40 22.14
C ILE A 169 -2.04 1.46 20.89
N VAL A 170 -1.40 1.25 19.74
CA VAL A 170 -2.08 0.98 18.48
C VAL A 170 -1.75 -0.43 18.04
N ASN A 171 -2.77 -1.24 17.77
CA ASN A 171 -2.57 -2.59 17.26
C ASN A 171 -2.49 -2.58 15.74
N SER A 172 -1.56 -3.33 15.17
CA SER A 172 -1.49 -3.52 13.71
C SER A 172 -2.77 -4.15 13.16
N ARG A 173 -2.96 -4.01 11.85
CA ARG A 173 -4.04 -4.67 11.12
C ARG A 173 -3.72 -6.14 10.80
N SER A 174 -2.97 -6.84 11.66
CA SER A 174 -2.60 -8.26 11.47
C SER A 174 -3.82 -9.18 11.29
N LEU A 175 -4.94 -8.90 11.97
CA LEU A 175 -6.19 -9.64 11.77
C LEU A 175 -6.78 -9.45 10.36
N LYS A 176 -6.56 -8.30 9.72
CA LYS A 176 -6.98 -8.04 8.34
C LYS A 176 -6.22 -8.93 7.36
N VAL A 177 -4.92 -9.14 7.58
CA VAL A 177 -4.09 -10.05 6.79
C VAL A 177 -4.57 -11.50 6.93
N LYS A 178 -4.93 -11.91 8.15
CA LYS A 178 -5.59 -13.21 8.41
C LYS A 178 -6.91 -13.33 7.64
N ASP A 179 -7.75 -12.29 7.63
CA ASP A 179 -9.02 -12.30 6.88
C ASP A 179 -8.80 -12.36 5.36
N TYR A 180 -7.73 -11.74 4.84
CA TYR A 180 -7.32 -11.85 3.44
C TYR A 180 -6.92 -13.27 3.07
N LEU A 181 -6.11 -13.94 3.89
CA LEU A 181 -5.76 -15.34 3.70
C LEU A 181 -6.98 -16.26 3.78
N LEU A 182 -7.92 -16.02 4.70
CA LEU A 182 -9.18 -16.77 4.77
C LEU A 182 -10.02 -16.60 3.49
N SER A 183 -10.13 -15.37 2.99
CA SER A 183 -10.84 -15.09 1.74
C SER A 183 -10.19 -15.79 0.54
N ALA A 184 -8.86 -15.77 0.46
CA ALA A 184 -8.12 -16.42 -0.62
C ALA A 184 -8.24 -17.94 -0.53
N GLU A 185 -8.07 -18.52 0.66
CA GLU A 185 -8.24 -19.95 0.94
C GLU A 185 -9.60 -20.46 0.46
N GLU A 186 -10.68 -19.74 0.77
CA GLU A 186 -12.03 -20.14 0.37
C GLU A 186 -12.25 -20.06 -1.14
N LYS A 187 -11.79 -18.96 -1.78
CA LYS A 187 -11.84 -18.80 -3.24
C LYS A 187 -11.05 -19.91 -3.94
N PHE A 188 -9.84 -20.19 -3.48
CA PHE A 188 -8.96 -21.19 -4.07
C PHE A 188 -9.42 -22.63 -3.83
N GLU A 189 -10.06 -22.93 -2.69
CA GLU A 189 -10.67 -24.25 -2.45
C GLU A 189 -11.84 -24.51 -3.41
N GLN A 190 -12.69 -23.51 -3.67
CA GLN A 190 -13.78 -23.64 -4.64
C GLN A 190 -13.24 -23.72 -6.08
N TYR A 191 -12.27 -22.87 -6.41
CA TYR A 191 -11.62 -22.80 -7.71
C TYR A 191 -11.05 -24.14 -8.19
N LYS A 192 -10.29 -24.84 -7.33
CA LYS A 192 -9.69 -26.15 -7.68
C LYS A 192 -10.72 -27.29 -7.82
N GLY A 193 -12.00 -27.02 -7.55
CA GLY A 193 -13.09 -27.97 -7.81
C GLY A 193 -13.22 -28.32 -9.30
N ASN A 194 -12.76 -27.44 -10.19
CA ASN A 194 -12.58 -27.75 -11.61
C ASN A 194 -11.25 -28.52 -11.82
N GLN A 195 -11.32 -29.67 -12.50
CA GLN A 195 -10.15 -30.50 -12.78
C GLN A 195 -9.08 -29.78 -13.60
N GLU A 196 -9.46 -28.85 -14.47
CA GLU A 196 -8.50 -28.07 -15.27
C GLU A 196 -7.62 -27.17 -14.39
N TYR A 197 -8.12 -26.74 -13.23
CA TYR A 197 -7.50 -25.72 -12.38
C TYR A 197 -6.72 -26.30 -11.21
N LYS A 198 -6.72 -27.63 -11.07
CA LYS A 198 -6.20 -28.32 -9.89
C LYS A 198 -4.69 -28.11 -9.69
N ASP A 199 -3.96 -27.97 -10.78
CA ASP A 199 -2.50 -27.88 -10.78
C ASP A 199 -2.00 -26.42 -10.91
N ASP A 200 -2.88 -25.44 -11.06
CA ASP A 200 -2.51 -24.02 -11.14
C ASP A 200 -1.96 -23.49 -9.82
N LEU A 201 -0.81 -22.83 -9.80
CA LEU A 201 -0.29 -22.15 -8.60
C LEU A 201 -1.23 -21.03 -8.13
N ARG A 202 -1.40 -20.85 -6.83
CA ARG A 202 -2.43 -19.98 -6.23
C ARG A 202 -1.78 -18.95 -5.33
N LEU A 203 -1.67 -17.72 -5.82
CA LEU A 203 -0.96 -16.63 -5.17
C LEU A 203 -1.95 -15.58 -4.66
N LEU A 204 -1.77 -15.17 -3.40
CA LEU A 204 -2.45 -14.01 -2.84
C LEU A 204 -1.53 -12.79 -2.96
N PHE A 205 -1.99 -11.76 -3.64
CA PHE A 205 -1.32 -10.46 -3.72
C PHE A 205 -1.95 -9.53 -2.70
N ILE A 206 -1.16 -8.97 -1.79
CA ILE A 206 -1.60 -7.97 -0.83
C ILE A 206 -0.90 -6.65 -1.13
N ILE A 207 -1.69 -5.65 -1.52
CA ILE A 207 -1.21 -4.30 -1.76
C ILE A 207 -1.39 -3.51 -0.47
N TRP A 208 -0.28 -3.01 0.04
CA TRP A 208 -0.18 -2.28 1.29
C TRP A 208 0.37 -0.89 1.04
N ASP A 209 0.34 -0.05 2.08
CA ASP A 209 1.02 1.24 2.03
C ASP A 209 2.49 1.12 2.42
N ASP A 210 3.12 2.25 2.71
CA ASP A 210 4.52 2.33 3.08
C ASP A 210 4.91 1.44 4.28
N TYR A 211 3.96 1.03 5.12
CA TYR A 211 4.15 0.32 6.38
C TYR A 211 4.10 -1.20 6.17
N ILE A 212 4.84 -1.68 5.16
CA ILE A 212 4.84 -3.08 4.73
C ILE A 212 5.35 -4.05 5.81
N ASN A 213 6.08 -3.55 6.82
CA ASN A 213 6.47 -4.34 7.97
C ASN A 213 5.24 -4.88 8.75
N GLU A 214 4.09 -4.21 8.70
CA GLU A 214 2.87 -4.68 9.37
C GLU A 214 2.37 -6.02 8.79
N PRO A 215 2.08 -6.13 7.48
CA PRO A 215 1.71 -7.41 6.90
C PRO A 215 2.86 -8.43 6.92
N LEU A 216 4.11 -8.00 6.81
CA LEU A 216 5.26 -8.91 6.99
C LEU A 216 5.29 -9.54 8.37
N SER A 217 5.07 -8.74 9.43
CA SER A 217 4.99 -9.24 10.81
C SER A 217 3.83 -10.21 10.98
N ALA A 218 2.67 -9.89 10.38
CA ALA A 218 1.50 -10.76 10.43
C ALA A 218 1.73 -12.11 9.73
N LEU A 219 2.48 -12.13 8.62
CA LEU A 219 2.74 -13.35 7.85
C LEU A 219 3.91 -14.17 8.40
N ALA A 220 5.02 -13.50 8.73
CA ALA A 220 6.33 -14.14 8.82
C ALA A 220 7.11 -13.81 10.10
N ASN A 221 6.54 -13.12 11.09
CA ASN A 221 7.21 -12.99 12.39
C ASN A 221 7.44 -14.42 12.96
N PRO A 222 8.68 -14.82 13.30
CA PRO A 222 8.98 -16.20 13.71
C PRO A 222 8.18 -16.72 14.90
N ASN A 223 7.64 -15.82 15.73
CA ASN A 223 6.99 -16.15 16.99
C ASN A 223 5.47 -16.22 16.89
N CYS A 224 4.87 -15.65 15.84
CA CYS A 224 3.43 -15.58 15.71
C CYS A 224 2.89 -15.58 14.27
N GLY A 225 3.75 -15.45 13.26
CA GLY A 225 3.36 -15.21 11.87
C GLY A 225 2.45 -16.30 11.31
N LEU A 226 1.44 -15.90 10.54
CA LEU A 226 0.40 -16.76 9.98
C LEU A 226 0.94 -17.93 9.14
N LEU A 227 2.09 -17.73 8.50
CA LEU A 227 2.79 -18.70 7.66
C LEU A 227 4.03 -19.29 8.35
N THR A 228 4.00 -19.37 9.69
CA THR A 228 5.05 -19.99 10.50
C THR A 228 4.47 -21.09 11.39
N ASP A 229 5.33 -21.95 11.93
CA ASP A 229 4.92 -23.01 12.88
C ASP A 229 4.22 -22.44 14.14
N ASN A 230 4.55 -21.20 14.50
CA ASN A 230 4.01 -20.51 15.66
C ASN A 230 2.80 -19.63 15.33
N SER A 231 2.10 -19.90 14.23
CA SER A 231 0.93 -19.10 13.78
C SER A 231 -0.07 -18.81 14.90
N PHE A 232 -0.43 -17.53 15.04
CA PHE A 232 -1.47 -17.10 15.97
C PHE A 232 -2.88 -17.56 15.56
N TYR A 233 -3.04 -18.15 14.37
CA TYR A 233 -4.31 -18.66 13.86
C TYR A 233 -4.18 -20.13 13.45
N GLN A 234 -4.03 -21.02 14.44
CA GLN A 234 -3.78 -22.45 14.22
C GLN A 234 -4.93 -23.21 13.54
N GLN A 235 -6.15 -22.68 13.57
CA GLN A 235 -7.35 -23.37 13.09
C GLN A 235 -7.44 -23.46 11.56
N SER A 236 -6.88 -22.49 10.83
CA SER A 236 -6.79 -22.54 9.37
C SER A 236 -5.34 -22.50 8.96
N ARG A 237 -4.93 -23.52 8.21
CA ARG A 237 -3.56 -23.72 7.76
C ARG A 237 -3.34 -23.29 6.29
N PHE A 238 -4.30 -22.55 5.73
CA PHE A 238 -4.24 -21.91 4.40
C PHE A 238 -3.69 -22.79 3.26
N LYS A 239 -4.03 -24.09 3.26
CA LYS A 239 -3.44 -25.11 2.36
C LYS A 239 -3.68 -24.86 0.87
N ASN A 240 -4.61 -23.95 0.52
CA ASN A 240 -4.93 -23.61 -0.85
C ASN A 240 -4.26 -22.32 -1.33
N VAL A 241 -3.52 -21.63 -0.46
CA VAL A 241 -2.67 -20.51 -0.82
C VAL A 241 -1.25 -21.02 -0.92
N ASP A 242 -0.65 -20.98 -2.10
CA ASP A 242 0.72 -21.46 -2.31
C ASP A 242 1.76 -20.44 -1.86
N GLY A 243 1.46 -19.14 -1.94
CA GLY A 243 2.29 -18.08 -1.35
C GLY A 243 1.62 -16.72 -1.39
N VAL A 244 2.27 -15.74 -0.77
CA VAL A 244 1.78 -14.37 -0.68
C VAL A 244 2.81 -13.42 -1.27
N VAL A 245 2.36 -12.50 -2.12
CA VAL A 245 3.17 -11.40 -2.65
C VAL A 245 2.70 -10.09 -2.02
N LEU A 246 3.58 -9.39 -1.30
CA LEU A 246 3.31 -8.11 -0.68
C LEU A 246 3.86 -6.98 -1.55
N ILE A 247 3.01 -5.99 -1.86
CA ILE A 247 3.37 -4.84 -2.69
C ILE A 247 3.20 -3.55 -1.87
N ARG A 248 4.29 -2.81 -1.68
CA ARG A 248 4.30 -1.48 -1.03
C ARG A 248 3.92 -0.40 -2.05
N HIS A 249 2.63 -0.06 -2.18
CA HIS A 249 2.21 0.84 -3.27
C HIS A 249 1.06 1.81 -3.00
N ILE A 250 0.21 1.58 -2.00
CA ILE A 250 -0.99 2.43 -1.77
C ILE A 250 -0.64 3.93 -1.66
N HIS A 251 0.51 4.25 -1.08
CA HIS A 251 0.99 5.62 -0.93
C HIS A 251 1.22 6.33 -2.30
N GLN A 252 1.57 5.60 -3.37
CA GLN A 252 1.72 6.15 -4.72
C GLN A 252 0.38 6.59 -5.29
N PHE A 253 -0.70 5.85 -5.00
CA PHE A 253 -2.04 6.26 -5.40
C PHE A 253 -2.44 7.56 -4.73
N PHE A 254 -2.29 7.63 -3.40
CA PHE A 254 -2.69 8.82 -2.66
C PHE A 254 -1.86 10.04 -3.03
N ARG A 255 -0.52 9.90 -3.07
CA ARG A 255 0.33 11.05 -3.39
C ARG A 255 0.06 11.59 -4.79
N ASN A 256 -0.18 10.72 -5.75
CA ASN A 256 -0.47 11.18 -7.10
C ASN A 256 -1.89 11.73 -7.18
N LEU A 257 -2.89 11.02 -6.69
CA LEU A 257 -4.27 11.49 -6.72
C LEU A 257 -4.46 12.85 -6.01
N GLN A 258 -3.73 13.08 -4.90
CA GLN A 258 -3.82 14.31 -4.11
C GLN A 258 -2.93 15.41 -4.68
N TYR A 259 -1.67 15.11 -5.01
CA TYR A 259 -0.65 16.13 -5.30
C TYR A 259 -0.16 16.13 -6.76
N GLY A 260 -0.57 15.17 -7.58
CA GLY A 260 -0.01 14.93 -8.91
C GLY A 260 1.44 14.44 -8.87
N GLU A 261 1.84 13.82 -7.76
CA GLU A 261 3.23 13.45 -7.46
C GLU A 261 3.41 11.96 -7.22
N ILE A 262 4.56 11.45 -7.65
CA ILE A 262 5.03 10.09 -7.39
C ILE A 262 6.20 10.16 -6.40
N VAL A 263 6.32 9.15 -5.53
CA VAL A 263 7.53 9.01 -4.72
C VAL A 263 8.66 8.50 -5.58
N ASP A 264 9.69 9.31 -5.73
CA ASP A 264 10.96 8.89 -6.32
C ASP A 264 11.85 8.30 -5.21
N TYR A 265 12.19 7.02 -5.34
CA TYR A 265 13.10 6.32 -4.43
C TYR A 265 14.57 6.45 -4.85
N GLY A 266 14.92 7.45 -5.67
CA GLY A 266 16.30 7.79 -6.04
C GLY A 266 16.89 6.90 -7.14
N LYS A 267 16.12 5.97 -7.68
CA LYS A 267 16.41 5.25 -8.93
C LYS A 267 15.24 5.45 -9.90
N LYS A 268 15.56 5.63 -11.18
CA LYS A 268 14.55 5.64 -12.25
C LYS A 268 13.72 4.36 -12.16
N GLY A 269 12.40 4.46 -12.01
CA GLY A 269 11.56 3.28 -12.25
C GLY A 269 10.10 3.29 -11.81
N VAL A 270 9.63 4.21 -10.94
CA VAL A 270 8.19 4.51 -10.90
C VAL A 270 7.99 5.80 -11.66
N HIS A 271 7.39 5.69 -12.83
CA HIS A 271 7.03 6.82 -13.69
C HIS A 271 5.54 7.12 -13.59
N ASP A 272 4.75 6.10 -13.23
CA ASP A 272 3.31 6.19 -13.13
C ASP A 272 2.77 5.47 -11.88
N SER A 273 1.60 5.90 -11.38
CA SER A 273 1.01 5.35 -10.13
C SER A 273 0.51 3.92 -10.28
N PHE A 274 0.47 3.38 -11.49
CA PHE A 274 0.03 2.03 -11.80
C PHE A 274 1.18 1.15 -12.30
N ASP A 275 2.43 1.59 -12.15
CA ASP A 275 3.62 0.76 -12.25
C ASP A 275 3.60 -0.25 -11.11
N TYR A 276 4.03 -1.48 -11.35
CA TYR A 276 3.83 -2.58 -10.42
C TYR A 276 4.64 -2.45 -9.12
N VAL A 277 5.95 -2.23 -9.23
CA VAL A 277 6.84 -1.91 -8.10
C VAL A 277 7.91 -0.92 -8.54
N ASN A 278 8.53 -0.23 -7.58
CA ASN A 278 9.75 0.50 -7.87
C ASN A 278 10.91 -0.48 -8.03
N PRO A 279 11.74 -0.41 -9.10
CA PRO A 279 12.93 -1.25 -9.24
C PRO A 279 13.98 -1.09 -8.11
N ALA A 280 13.89 -0.05 -7.30
CA ALA A 280 14.70 0.13 -6.09
C ALA A 280 14.17 -0.67 -4.89
N ILE A 281 12.90 -1.09 -4.93
CA ILE A 281 12.16 -1.69 -3.84
C ILE A 281 11.24 -2.78 -4.41
N SER A 282 11.72 -4.02 -4.42
CA SER A 282 10.97 -5.18 -4.91
C SER A 282 9.74 -5.48 -4.04
N ALA A 283 8.77 -6.19 -4.62
CA ALA A 283 7.72 -6.84 -3.82
C ALA A 283 8.33 -7.94 -2.95
N VAL A 284 7.67 -8.28 -1.84
CA VAL A 284 8.13 -9.37 -0.96
C VAL A 284 7.30 -10.60 -1.22
N TYR A 285 7.95 -11.72 -1.49
CA TYR A 285 7.33 -13.03 -1.56
C TYR A 285 7.50 -13.78 -0.23
N VAL A 286 6.40 -14.30 0.30
CA VAL A 286 6.37 -15.17 1.47
C VAL A 286 5.77 -16.52 1.06
N GLN A 287 6.61 -17.55 1.02
CA GLN A 287 6.19 -18.93 0.76
C GLN A 287 5.26 -19.41 1.88
N ASN A 288 4.13 -20.02 1.54
CA ASN A 288 3.34 -20.75 2.53
C ASN A 288 3.98 -22.14 2.73
N PRO A 289 4.44 -22.50 3.94
CA PRO A 289 5.06 -23.81 4.18
C PRO A 289 4.11 -25.00 3.98
N LEU A 290 2.80 -24.75 3.92
CA LEU A 290 1.77 -25.77 3.68
C LEU A 290 1.16 -25.70 2.28
N GLY A 291 1.56 -24.70 1.50
CA GLY A 291 1.23 -24.58 0.10
C GLY A 291 2.19 -25.39 -0.77
N ARG A 292 1.97 -25.39 -2.09
CA ARG A 292 2.99 -25.89 -3.01
C ARG A 292 4.15 -24.92 -3.10
N GLU A 293 5.34 -25.47 -3.33
CA GLU A 293 6.52 -24.68 -3.64
C GLU A 293 6.29 -23.91 -4.95
N VAL A 294 6.51 -22.61 -4.89
CA VAL A 294 6.43 -21.75 -6.08
C VAL A 294 7.84 -21.56 -6.61
N PRO A 295 8.13 -21.96 -7.85
CA PRO A 295 9.48 -21.83 -8.39
C PRO A 295 9.95 -20.37 -8.42
N HIS A 296 11.18 -20.12 -7.98
CA HIS A 296 11.74 -18.78 -7.84
C HIS A 296 11.76 -18.00 -9.17
N GLU A 297 11.96 -18.69 -10.29
CA GLU A 297 11.89 -18.11 -11.63
C GLU A 297 10.51 -17.52 -11.95
N LYS A 298 9.43 -18.03 -11.34
CA LYS A 298 8.08 -17.46 -11.48
C LYS A 298 7.92 -16.23 -10.60
N ILE A 299 8.49 -16.26 -9.40
CA ILE A 299 8.44 -15.15 -8.44
C ILE A 299 9.17 -13.91 -8.98
N ILE A 300 10.37 -14.08 -9.57
CA ILE A 300 11.12 -12.97 -10.19
C ILE A 300 10.33 -12.31 -11.33
N LYS A 301 9.48 -13.04 -12.06
CA LYS A 301 8.65 -12.45 -13.12
C LYS A 301 7.68 -11.42 -12.55
N PHE A 302 7.27 -11.57 -11.30
CA PHE A 302 6.47 -10.58 -10.57
C PHE A 302 7.31 -9.54 -9.84
N ASP A 303 8.59 -9.33 -10.21
CA ASP A 303 9.50 -8.38 -9.55
C ASP A 303 9.45 -8.49 -8.02
N ALA A 304 9.37 -9.73 -7.53
CA ALA A 304 9.29 -10.06 -6.12
C ALA A 304 10.51 -10.87 -5.73
N ASP A 305 10.98 -10.65 -4.51
CA ASP A 305 12.09 -11.40 -3.92
C ASP A 305 11.59 -12.17 -2.68
N PRO A 306 12.10 -13.37 -2.39
CA PRO A 306 11.81 -14.07 -1.15
C PRO A 306 12.12 -13.21 0.08
N ILE A 307 11.31 -13.34 1.12
CA ILE A 307 11.49 -12.57 2.38
C ILE A 307 12.89 -12.74 2.98
N GLU A 308 13.53 -13.89 2.79
CA GLU A 308 14.87 -14.20 3.27
C GLU A 308 15.92 -13.24 2.68
N GLU A 309 15.74 -12.76 1.45
CA GLU A 309 16.66 -11.82 0.80
C GLU A 309 16.64 -10.43 1.45
N PHE A 310 15.54 -10.07 2.13
CA PHE A 310 15.41 -8.80 2.85
C PHE A 310 16.02 -8.84 4.25
N SER A 311 16.40 -10.02 4.76
CA SER A 311 16.99 -10.16 6.09
C SER A 311 18.36 -9.46 6.20
N ASP A 312 19.05 -9.28 5.07
CA ASP A 312 20.33 -8.58 4.95
C ASP A 312 20.19 -7.12 4.48
N PHE A 313 19.00 -6.71 4.06
CA PHE A 313 18.73 -5.32 3.67
C PHE A 313 18.62 -4.41 4.89
N HIS A 314 19.22 -3.22 4.82
CA HIS A 314 19.16 -2.18 5.85
C HIS A 314 17.88 -1.33 5.78
N VAL A 315 16.80 -1.83 5.17
CA VAL A 315 15.51 -1.12 5.08
C VAL A 315 14.60 -1.67 6.17
N ALA A 316 14.47 -0.93 7.26
CA ALA A 316 13.77 -1.33 8.47
C ALA A 316 12.34 -1.84 8.20
N GLU A 317 11.67 -1.26 7.21
CA GLU A 317 10.28 -1.58 6.85
C GLU A 317 10.11 -2.95 6.20
N TYR A 318 11.19 -3.56 5.71
CA TYR A 318 11.15 -4.88 5.06
C TYR A 318 11.44 -6.02 6.04
N GLN A 319 11.50 -5.73 7.33
CA GLN A 319 11.72 -6.74 8.37
C GLN A 319 10.44 -6.94 9.19
N PRO A 320 10.07 -8.18 9.52
CA PRO A 320 9.06 -8.45 10.55
C PRO A 320 9.48 -7.79 11.87
N THR A 321 8.58 -7.02 12.48
CA THR A 321 8.80 -6.32 13.74
C THR A 321 7.85 -6.83 14.83
N ASP A 322 8.25 -6.69 16.09
CA ASP A 322 7.42 -6.98 17.25
C ASP A 322 6.58 -5.77 17.65
N PHE A 323 7.22 -4.59 17.69
CA PHE A 323 6.55 -3.30 17.88
C PHE A 323 7.37 -2.14 17.31
N ILE A 324 6.71 -0.99 17.16
CA ILE A 324 7.27 0.28 16.72
C ILE A 324 6.97 1.34 17.78
N ASP A 325 7.99 2.10 18.14
CA ASP A 325 7.85 3.31 18.96
C ASP A 325 7.93 4.55 18.07
N TRP A 326 6.76 5.13 17.77
CA TRP A 326 6.64 6.31 16.92
C TRP A 326 7.26 7.56 17.55
N GLN A 327 7.31 7.64 18.88
CA GLN A 327 7.89 8.78 19.58
C GLN A 327 9.41 8.77 19.52
N ARG A 328 10.01 7.59 19.46
CA ARG A 328 11.47 7.42 19.39
C ARG A 328 11.99 7.20 17.97
N GLY A 329 11.11 6.89 17.01
CA GLY A 329 11.51 6.63 15.63
C GLY A 329 12.19 5.26 15.47
N LEU A 330 11.82 4.29 16.30
CA LEU A 330 12.52 3.01 16.42
C LEU A 330 11.53 1.86 16.33
N SER A 331 11.89 0.82 15.58
CA SER A 331 11.22 -0.47 15.60
C SER A 331 12.13 -1.53 16.23
N LEU A 332 11.49 -2.54 16.82
CA LEU A 332 12.17 -3.67 17.43
C LEU A 332 11.67 -4.97 16.83
N SER A 333 12.60 -5.91 16.67
CA SER A 333 12.36 -7.27 16.18
C SER A 333 13.17 -8.29 16.98
N GLY A 334 12.70 -9.54 17.01
CA GLY A 334 13.39 -10.65 17.68
C GLY A 334 13.24 -10.68 19.21
N LEU A 335 12.24 -9.99 19.76
CA LEU A 335 12.03 -9.86 21.20
C LEU A 335 11.83 -11.22 21.90
N TYR A 336 11.14 -12.15 21.25
CA TYR A 336 10.86 -13.49 21.78
C TYR A 336 11.99 -14.49 21.60
N SER A 337 13.02 -14.15 20.82
CA SER A 337 14.26 -14.93 20.76
C SER A 337 15.12 -14.75 22.02
N LEU A 338 14.78 -13.78 22.87
CA LEU A 338 15.48 -13.51 24.12
C LEU A 338 14.99 -14.36 25.28
N PRO A 339 15.87 -14.69 26.24
CA PRO A 339 15.45 -15.09 27.58
C PRO A 339 14.49 -14.06 28.20
N GLU A 340 13.48 -14.54 28.91
CA GLU A 340 12.43 -13.73 29.53
C GLU A 340 12.98 -12.57 30.38
N GLU A 341 14.08 -12.80 31.12
CA GLU A 341 14.74 -11.77 31.93
C GLU A 341 15.14 -10.54 31.10
N PHE A 342 15.74 -10.74 29.93
CA PHE A 342 16.18 -9.65 29.05
C PHE A 342 14.98 -9.02 28.33
N ARG A 343 14.02 -9.83 27.89
CA ARG A 343 12.78 -9.36 27.27
C ARG A 343 12.04 -8.37 28.19
N ASN A 344 11.82 -8.75 29.45
CA ASN A 344 11.12 -7.92 30.43
C ASN A 344 11.86 -6.60 30.70
N LYS A 345 13.20 -6.64 30.77
CA LYS A 345 14.03 -5.44 30.93
C LYS A 345 13.93 -4.51 29.73
N ILE A 346 13.95 -5.04 28.51
CA ILE A 346 13.79 -4.25 27.28
C ILE A 346 12.40 -3.62 27.23
N ILE A 347 11.32 -4.37 27.46
CA ILE A 347 9.96 -3.82 27.54
C ILE A 347 9.90 -2.70 28.59
N SER A 348 10.46 -2.94 29.78
CA SER A 348 10.53 -1.95 30.86
C SER A 348 11.28 -0.67 30.48
N PHE A 349 12.31 -0.78 29.63
CA PHE A 349 13.03 0.39 29.12
C PHE A 349 12.12 1.27 28.26
N PHE A 350 11.30 0.71 27.37
CA PHE A 350 10.37 1.49 26.54
C PHE A 350 9.22 2.09 27.36
N ILE A 351 8.79 1.42 28.44
CA ILE A 351 7.80 1.96 29.38
C ILE A 351 8.35 3.18 30.13
N ASN A 352 9.55 3.07 30.68
CA ASN A 352 10.09 4.06 31.61
C ASN A 352 10.89 5.18 30.93
N ALA A 353 11.31 4.99 29.69
CA ALA A 353 12.06 6.02 28.98
C ALA A 353 11.18 7.28 28.82
N PRO A 354 11.75 8.49 28.98
CA PRO A 354 11.03 9.73 28.72
C PRO A 354 10.69 9.83 27.23
N THR A 355 9.46 10.24 26.94
CA THR A 355 8.93 10.43 25.59
C THR A 355 9.21 11.86 25.12
N GLU A 356 9.44 12.06 23.81
CA GLU A 356 9.48 13.42 23.27
C GLU A 356 8.07 14.03 23.35
N ARG A 357 7.97 15.30 23.76
CA ARG A 357 6.67 15.97 23.96
C ARG A 357 5.90 16.22 22.67
N ASP A 358 6.60 16.26 21.54
CA ASP A 358 6.00 16.53 20.23
C ASP A 358 5.97 15.24 19.38
N PRO A 359 4.81 14.60 19.22
CA PRO A 359 4.67 13.49 18.28
C PRO A 359 4.97 14.02 16.88
N LYS A 360 6.02 13.49 16.26
CA LYS A 360 6.34 13.77 14.87
C LYS A 360 5.37 12.97 14.01
N SER A 361 4.45 13.63 13.31
CA SER A 361 3.64 12.98 12.28
C SER A 361 4.56 12.63 11.12
N TYR A 362 4.94 11.36 11.05
CA TYR A 362 5.79 10.85 9.98
C TYR A 362 4.90 10.45 8.82
N ARG A 363 4.70 11.35 7.85
CA ARG A 363 4.00 10.98 6.61
C ARG A 363 4.76 9.91 5.81
N ASP A 364 6.07 9.77 6.05
CA ASP A 364 6.94 8.78 5.40
C ASP A 364 7.65 7.92 6.45
N ILE A 365 7.51 6.59 6.36
CA ILE A 365 8.12 5.59 7.26
C ILE A 365 9.61 5.34 6.98
N SER A 366 10.19 5.88 5.90
CA SER A 366 11.62 5.76 5.52
C SER A 366 12.60 6.43 6.51
N LEU A 367 12.09 6.67 7.70
CA LEU A 367 12.52 7.50 8.80
C LEU A 367 12.50 6.68 10.09
N PHE A 368 12.48 5.35 10.01
CA PHE A 368 12.51 4.46 11.16
C PHE A 368 13.73 3.54 11.05
N ASP A 369 14.44 3.39 12.16
CA ASP A 369 15.46 2.37 12.28
C ASP A 369 14.84 1.10 12.88
N ASN A 370 15.35 -0.08 12.52
CA ASN A 370 15.00 -1.32 13.19
C ASN A 370 16.21 -1.84 13.97
N VAL A 371 15.97 -2.30 15.20
CA VAL A 371 16.95 -3.03 15.98
C VAL A 371 16.51 -4.48 16.06
N SER A 372 17.22 -5.35 15.33
CA SER A 372 17.09 -6.81 15.43
C SER A 372 17.77 -7.28 16.70
N ILE A 373 17.02 -7.29 17.80
CA ILE A 373 17.54 -7.56 19.13
C ILE A 373 18.02 -9.01 19.27
N ASP A 374 17.42 -9.93 18.54
CA ASP A 374 17.86 -11.31 18.40
C ASP A 374 19.27 -11.41 17.80
N LYS A 375 19.55 -10.67 16.71
CA LYS A 375 20.88 -10.63 16.07
C LYS A 375 21.93 -10.02 17.01
N VAL A 376 21.56 -8.93 17.70
CA VAL A 376 22.43 -8.31 18.72
C VAL A 376 22.72 -9.30 19.85
N TYR A 377 21.69 -9.97 20.36
CA TYR A 377 21.82 -10.97 21.43
C TYR A 377 22.70 -12.15 21.01
N ALA A 378 22.45 -12.74 19.84
CA ALA A 378 23.24 -13.84 19.28
C ALA A 378 24.73 -13.47 19.21
N ASN A 379 25.07 -12.28 18.72
CA ASN A 379 26.44 -11.80 18.66
C ASN A 379 27.07 -11.63 20.07
N LEU A 380 26.31 -11.11 21.03
CA LEU A 380 26.79 -10.90 22.40
C LEU A 380 27.06 -12.22 23.12
N ILE A 381 26.18 -13.23 22.99
CA ILE A 381 26.38 -14.54 23.63
C ILE A 381 27.56 -15.31 23.02
N HIS A 382 27.91 -15.06 21.75
CA HIS A 382 29.13 -15.58 21.14
C HIS A 382 30.41 -14.95 21.72
N LYS A 383 30.33 -13.71 22.23
CA LYS A 383 31.47 -12.95 22.75
C LYS A 383 31.68 -13.11 24.25
N THR A 384 30.61 -13.28 25.01
CA THR A 384 30.66 -13.33 26.47
C THR A 384 29.50 -14.13 27.04
N SER A 385 29.76 -14.85 28.14
CA SER A 385 28.73 -15.52 28.94
C SER A 385 28.28 -14.68 30.15
N ASP A 386 28.87 -13.51 30.37
CA ASP A 386 28.49 -12.61 31.47
C ASP A 386 27.18 -11.89 31.14
N LYS A 387 26.11 -12.26 31.85
CA LYS A 387 24.78 -11.67 31.70
C LYS A 387 24.76 -10.14 31.79
N LYS A 388 25.59 -9.54 32.65
CA LYS A 388 25.63 -8.07 32.81
C LYS A 388 26.24 -7.40 31.58
N GLN A 389 27.23 -8.02 30.95
CA GLN A 389 27.83 -7.52 29.72
C GLN A 389 26.86 -7.65 28.55
N ILE A 390 26.14 -8.77 28.46
CA ILE A 390 25.08 -8.97 27.45
C ILE A 390 24.00 -7.90 27.61
N GLU A 391 23.49 -7.71 28.82
CA GLU A 391 22.48 -6.68 29.13
C GLU A 391 22.95 -5.29 28.68
N ARG A 392 24.17 -4.90 29.09
CA ARG A 392 24.75 -3.61 28.72
C ARG A 392 24.85 -3.46 27.20
N GLY A 393 25.30 -4.49 26.48
CA GLY A 393 25.42 -4.48 25.03
C GLY A 393 24.08 -4.33 24.30
N LEU A 394 23.02 -4.97 24.81
CA LEU A 394 21.66 -4.82 24.25
C LEU A 394 21.17 -3.37 24.37
N PHE A 395 21.25 -2.79 25.57
CA PHE A 395 20.82 -1.40 25.80
C PHE A 395 21.69 -0.37 25.10
N GLU A 396 23.00 -0.61 25.00
CA GLU A 396 23.90 0.25 24.24
C GLU A 396 23.50 0.29 22.75
N SER A 397 23.18 -0.86 22.16
CA SER A 397 22.72 -0.95 20.77
C SER A 397 21.41 -0.18 20.54
N ILE A 398 20.43 -0.32 21.45
CA ILE A 398 19.16 0.43 21.39
C ILE A 398 19.42 1.94 21.48
N ASN A 399 20.25 2.38 22.45
CA ASN A 399 20.52 3.80 22.64
C ASN A 399 21.28 4.43 21.46
N ILE A 400 22.22 3.68 20.85
CA ILE A 400 22.93 4.12 19.64
C ILE A 400 21.93 4.37 18.51
N ALA A 401 20.99 3.44 18.27
CA ALA A 401 19.96 3.59 17.24
C ALA A 401 19.08 4.82 17.51
N ILE A 402 18.58 4.98 18.74
CA ILE A 402 17.79 6.17 19.13
C ILE A 402 18.57 7.47 18.91
N TYR A 403 19.86 7.50 19.28
CA TYR A 403 20.69 8.70 19.12
C TYR A 403 20.94 9.03 17.64
N ALA A 404 21.30 8.03 16.84
CA ALA A 404 21.50 8.19 15.40
C ALA A 404 20.23 8.73 14.74
N ARG A 405 19.07 8.20 15.13
CA ARG A 405 17.77 8.64 14.63
C ARG A 405 17.42 10.07 15.02
N LYS A 406 17.68 10.47 16.27
CA LYS A 406 17.46 11.87 16.70
C LYS A 406 18.27 12.85 15.86
N ARG A 407 19.51 12.49 15.50
CA ARG A 407 20.37 13.31 14.64
C ARG A 407 19.81 13.42 13.22
N SER A 408 19.45 12.30 12.59
CA SER A 408 18.89 12.29 11.23
C SER A 408 17.49 12.91 11.13
N SER A 409 16.69 12.85 12.21
CA SER A 409 15.34 13.43 12.21
C SER A 409 15.33 14.94 11.99
N LYS A 410 16.36 15.68 12.43
CA LYS A 410 16.44 17.14 12.24
C LYS A 410 16.51 17.54 10.77
N ASP A 411 17.30 16.83 9.98
CA ASP A 411 17.45 17.10 8.55
C ASP A 411 16.18 16.72 7.78
N ASN A 412 15.54 15.62 8.17
CA ASN A 412 14.30 15.14 7.57
C ASN A 412 13.10 16.06 7.85
N LEU A 413 12.99 16.61 9.06
CA LEU A 413 11.95 17.60 9.41
C LEU A 413 12.04 18.86 8.53
N GLY A 414 13.26 19.31 8.22
CA GLY A 414 13.47 20.43 7.29
C GLY A 414 12.95 20.12 5.89
N SER A 415 13.15 18.89 5.41
CA SER A 415 12.64 18.45 4.10
C SER A 415 11.11 18.34 4.08
N LEU A 416 10.50 17.78 5.14
CA LEU A 416 9.04 17.69 5.28
C LEU A 416 8.37 19.07 5.34
N ALA A 417 8.97 20.03 6.05
CA ALA A 417 8.47 21.39 6.11
C ALA A 417 8.49 22.07 4.74
N LYS A 418 9.60 21.95 3.99
CA LYS A 418 9.73 22.46 2.62
C LYS A 418 8.69 21.84 1.69
N GLU A 419 8.46 20.54 1.83
CA GLU A 419 7.47 19.83 1.02
C GLU A 419 6.03 20.29 1.32
N THR A 420 5.71 20.51 2.59
CA THR A 420 4.43 21.07 3.03
C THR A 420 4.22 22.49 2.50
N GLU A 421 5.25 23.34 2.58
CA GLU A 421 5.23 24.69 2.01
C GLU A 421 5.03 24.66 0.49
N ARG A 422 5.75 23.79 -0.22
CA ARG A 422 5.62 23.60 -1.67
C ARG A 422 4.19 23.20 -2.05
N ARG A 423 3.59 22.23 -1.36
CA ARG A 423 2.20 21.80 -1.59
C ARG A 423 1.21 22.93 -1.33
N THR A 424 1.38 23.69 -0.24
CA THR A 424 0.53 24.85 0.10
C THR A 424 0.62 25.94 -0.98
N ARG A 425 1.82 26.20 -1.47
CA ARG A 425 2.06 27.13 -2.58
C ARG A 425 1.39 26.65 -3.86
N ASN A 426 1.49 25.37 -4.20
CA ASN A 426 0.85 24.79 -5.39
C ASN A 426 -0.68 24.91 -5.33
N ASP A 427 -1.30 24.65 -4.17
CA ASP A 427 -2.74 24.83 -4.00
C ASP A 427 -3.15 26.30 -4.17
N SER A 428 -2.36 27.23 -3.62
CA SER A 428 -2.59 28.67 -3.80
C SER A 428 -2.51 29.07 -5.27
N ILE A 429 -1.57 28.50 -6.04
CA ILE A 429 -1.45 28.72 -7.49
C ILE A 429 -2.69 28.21 -8.22
N LEU A 430 -3.11 26.97 -7.93
CA LEU A 430 -4.29 26.36 -8.56
C LEU A 430 -5.57 27.15 -8.23
N ARG A 431 -5.71 27.62 -6.99
CA ARG A 431 -6.82 28.51 -6.58
C ARG A 431 -6.82 29.83 -7.36
N ASN A 432 -5.66 30.46 -7.53
CA ASN A 432 -5.56 31.70 -8.31
C ASN A 432 -5.90 31.47 -9.79
N ILE A 433 -5.46 30.35 -10.36
CA ILE A 433 -5.83 29.95 -11.73
C ILE A 433 -7.34 29.74 -11.83
N TYR A 434 -7.95 29.05 -10.86
CA TYR A 434 -9.40 28.85 -10.79
C TYR A 434 -10.16 30.18 -10.84
N LEU A 435 -9.82 31.11 -9.94
CA LEU A 435 -10.47 32.42 -9.86
C LEU A 435 -10.32 33.22 -11.16
N ARG A 436 -9.13 33.20 -11.77
CA ARG A 436 -8.89 33.86 -13.06
C ARG A 436 -9.73 33.23 -14.17
N ASN A 437 -9.73 31.90 -14.28
CA ASN A 437 -10.48 31.22 -15.33
C ASN A 437 -11.99 31.39 -15.15
N TYR A 438 -12.48 31.47 -13.90
CA TYR A 438 -13.89 31.71 -13.60
C TYR A 438 -14.33 33.17 -13.83
N SER A 439 -13.38 34.11 -13.91
CA SER A 439 -13.64 35.51 -14.25
C SER A 439 -13.73 35.79 -15.76
N LEU A 440 -13.52 34.78 -16.60
CA LEU A 440 -13.68 34.89 -18.05
C LEU A 440 -15.12 35.19 -18.43
N THR A 441 -15.28 35.87 -19.56
CA THR A 441 -16.59 36.12 -20.15
C THR A 441 -17.17 34.81 -20.71
N LEU A 442 -18.49 34.70 -20.66
CA LEU A 442 -19.23 33.49 -21.05
C LEU A 442 -19.03 33.11 -22.53
N ASP A 443 -18.69 34.07 -23.39
CA ASP A 443 -18.49 33.91 -24.83
C ASP A 443 -17.01 33.72 -25.24
N GLU A 444 -16.09 33.62 -24.27
CA GLU A 444 -14.71 33.24 -24.56
C GLU A 444 -14.56 31.73 -24.75
N LYS A 445 -13.47 31.31 -25.42
CA LYS A 445 -13.12 29.89 -25.55
C LYS A 445 -12.91 29.28 -24.16
N CYS A 446 -13.45 28.09 -23.95
CA CYS A 446 -13.35 27.42 -22.67
C CYS A 446 -11.87 27.14 -22.31
N PRO A 447 -11.44 27.42 -21.07
CA PRO A 447 -10.07 27.15 -20.62
C PRO A 447 -9.64 25.71 -20.74
N CYS A 448 -10.55 24.73 -20.69
CA CYS A 448 -10.20 23.31 -20.83
C CYS A 448 -9.85 22.89 -22.27
N CYS A 449 -9.85 23.82 -23.23
CA CYS A 449 -9.52 23.59 -24.63
C CYS A 449 -10.46 22.62 -25.38
N SER A 450 -11.73 22.52 -24.98
CA SER A 450 -12.76 21.67 -25.63
C SER A 450 -13.29 22.19 -26.98
N GLU A 451 -12.70 23.25 -27.54
CA GLU A 451 -13.21 24.03 -28.69
C GLU A 451 -14.54 24.78 -28.45
N GLU A 452 -15.30 24.41 -27.42
CA GLU A 452 -16.56 25.05 -27.01
C GLU A 452 -16.34 26.42 -26.32
N LEU A 453 -17.42 27.22 -26.27
CA LEU A 453 -17.48 28.44 -25.46
C LEU A 453 -17.54 28.09 -23.97
N PHE A 454 -17.01 28.97 -23.11
CA PHE A 454 -16.95 28.74 -21.68
C PHE A 454 -18.32 28.45 -21.07
N LYS A 455 -19.36 29.19 -21.48
CA LYS A 455 -20.76 29.03 -21.03
C LYS A 455 -21.35 27.64 -21.32
N ASP A 456 -20.97 27.05 -22.45
CA ASP A 456 -21.51 25.77 -22.93
C ASP A 456 -20.70 24.58 -22.41
N CYS A 457 -19.52 24.84 -21.84
CA CYS A 457 -18.58 23.84 -21.37
C CYS A 457 -18.36 23.89 -19.83
N CYS A 458 -17.18 24.31 -19.37
CA CYS A 458 -16.80 24.24 -17.96
C CYS A 458 -17.67 25.10 -17.05
N PHE A 459 -18.26 26.21 -17.54
CA PHE A 459 -19.17 27.00 -16.71
C PHE A 459 -20.40 26.18 -16.28
N LYS A 460 -20.94 25.37 -17.20
CA LYS A 460 -22.05 24.45 -16.92
C LYS A 460 -21.60 23.27 -16.06
N LYS A 461 -20.47 22.64 -16.40
CA LYS A 461 -19.95 21.44 -15.69
C LYS A 461 -19.44 21.73 -14.29
N LEU A 462 -18.98 22.96 -14.02
CA LEU A 462 -18.39 23.37 -12.74
C LEU A 462 -19.29 24.34 -11.95
N LYS A 463 -20.57 24.45 -12.34
CA LYS A 463 -21.53 25.43 -11.80
C LYS A 463 -21.56 25.48 -10.27
N PHE A 464 -21.50 24.33 -9.61
CA PHE A 464 -21.58 24.22 -8.15
C PHE A 464 -20.24 23.93 -7.48
N PHE A 465 -19.15 23.87 -8.23
CA PHE A 465 -17.82 23.68 -7.67
C PHE A 465 -17.37 24.93 -6.91
N LYS A 466 -16.88 24.73 -5.69
CA LYS A 466 -16.23 25.77 -4.88
C LYS A 466 -14.84 25.30 -4.53
N TYR A 467 -13.83 26.05 -4.95
CA TYR A 467 -12.45 25.74 -4.62
C TYR A 467 -12.23 25.92 -3.10
N GLN A 468 -12.10 24.83 -2.36
CA GLN A 468 -11.81 24.85 -0.93
C GLN A 468 -10.32 24.58 -0.67
N ASN A 469 -9.87 23.39 -1.05
CA ASN A 469 -8.48 22.95 -1.02
C ASN A 469 -8.38 21.79 -2.02
N ASN A 470 -7.37 21.79 -2.90
CA ASN A 470 -7.12 20.70 -3.84
C ASN A 470 -6.98 19.33 -3.15
N TYR A 471 -6.52 19.34 -1.90
CA TYR A 471 -6.01 18.15 -1.22
C TYR A 471 -7.01 17.44 -0.30
N ASN A 472 -8.27 17.85 -0.26
CA ASN A 472 -9.31 17.17 0.54
C ASN A 472 -9.92 15.99 -0.25
N LEU A 473 -9.10 14.94 -0.44
CA LEU A 473 -9.60 13.62 -0.85
C LEU A 473 -10.44 12.99 0.27
#